data_AF-A0A953YX09-F1
#
_entry.id   AF-A0A953YX09-F1
#
_cell.length_a   1.000
_cell.length_b   1.000
_cell.length_c   1.000
_cell.angle_alpha   90.00
_cell.angle_beta   90.00
_cell.angle_gamma   90.00
#
_symmetry.space_group_name_H-M   'P 1'
#
loop_
_entity.id
_entity.type
_entity.pdbx_description
1 polymer ?
#
loop_
_entity_poly.entity_id
_entity_poly.type
_entity_poly.pdbx_seq_one_letter_code
_entity_poly.pdbx_strand_id
1 'polypeptide(L)'
;HDFEEVMEDIKTAWNKLKINARKKMGDKAAESADEIAKLAPKVLRYDGEVLEGDDKGKKARDQKDYKKFVEALKEAAEDYSKYAKKGDWEKADKAKDAINESCGDCHDKYEPEDED
;
A
#
# COMPACT_ATOMS: atom_id res chain seq x y z
N HIS A 1 -14.72 7.50 -5.56
CA HIS A 1 -13.68 6.49 -5.35
C HIS A 1 -14.10 5.23 -6.05
N ASP A 2 -13.65 5.11 -7.29
CA ASP A 2 -13.45 3.83 -7.97
C ASP A 2 -12.05 3.29 -7.59
N PHE A 3 -11.65 2.15 -8.15
CA PHE A 3 -10.36 1.52 -7.87
C PHE A 3 -9.18 2.44 -8.22
N GLU A 4 -9.23 3.08 -9.39
CA GLU A 4 -8.16 3.93 -9.90
C GLU A 4 -7.94 5.16 -9.00
N GLU A 5 -9.02 5.80 -8.54
CA GLU A 5 -8.92 6.93 -7.60
C GLU A 5 -8.28 6.50 -6.26
N VAL A 6 -8.61 5.31 -5.74
CA VAL A 6 -7.97 4.78 -4.52
C VAL A 6 -6.47 4.52 -4.73
N MET A 7 -6.08 3.96 -5.88
CA MET A 7 -4.68 3.70 -6.20
C MET A 7 -3.87 5.00 -6.37
N GLU A 8 -4.42 6.00 -7.04
CA GLU A 8 -3.79 7.32 -7.18
C GLU A 8 -3.67 8.07 -5.84
N ASP A 9 -4.67 7.92 -4.95
CA ASP A 9 -4.58 8.46 -3.59
C ASP A 9 -3.48 7.78 -2.77
N ILE A 10 -3.37 6.44 -2.83
CA ILE A 10 -2.29 5.69 -2.18
C ILE A 10 -0.92 6.13 -2.70
N LYS A 11 -0.76 6.26 -4.02
CA LYS A 11 0.46 6.75 -4.67
C LYS A 11 0.81 8.17 -4.26
N THR A 12 -0.18 9.05 -4.16
CA THR A 12 -0.01 10.42 -3.68
C THR A 12 0.45 10.45 -2.22
N ALA A 13 -0.17 9.65 -1.36
CA ALA A 13 0.21 9.52 0.04
C ALA A 13 1.63 8.94 0.18
N TRP A 14 1.99 7.94 -0.64
CA TRP A 14 3.33 7.36 -0.69
C TRP A 14 4.40 8.38 -1.09
N ASN A 15 4.13 9.20 -2.11
CA ASN A 15 5.06 10.25 -2.52
C ASN A 15 5.25 11.31 -1.42
N LYS A 16 4.18 11.72 -0.74
CA LYS A 16 4.26 12.63 0.42
C LYS A 16 5.05 12.00 1.57
N LEU A 17 4.80 10.72 1.88
CA LEU A 17 5.54 9.97 2.89
C LEU A 17 7.05 10.03 2.61
N LYS A 18 7.48 9.66 1.40
CA LYS A 18 8.90 9.69 1.01
C LYS A 18 9.53 11.08 1.17
N ILE A 19 8.83 12.14 0.77
CA ILE A 19 9.31 13.52 0.89
C ILE A 19 9.47 13.92 2.37
N ASN A 20 8.45 13.64 3.19
CA ASN A 20 8.44 13.99 4.61
C ASN A 20 9.45 13.16 5.41
N ALA A 21 9.61 11.88 5.08
CA ALA A 21 10.61 10.97 5.64
C ALA A 21 12.04 11.49 5.43
N ARG A 22 12.38 11.87 4.18
CA ARG A 22 13.70 12.44 3.84
C ARG A 22 14.03 13.69 4.65
N LYS A 23 13.00 14.48 5.00
CA LYS A 23 13.13 15.69 5.82
C LYS A 23 12.99 15.42 7.33
N LYS A 24 12.84 14.14 7.74
CA LYS A 24 12.59 13.71 9.12
C LYS A 24 11.43 14.46 9.80
N MET A 25 10.38 14.76 9.04
CA MET A 25 9.17 15.41 9.55
C MET A 25 8.23 14.35 10.12
N GLY A 26 8.48 13.93 11.36
CA GLY A 26 7.79 12.80 12.03
C GLY A 26 6.27 12.82 11.86
N ASP A 27 5.62 13.89 12.30
CA ASP A 27 4.15 14.01 12.24
C ASP A 27 3.62 13.99 10.80
N LYS A 28 4.20 14.77 9.89
CA LYS A 28 3.75 14.82 8.49
C LYS A 28 3.99 13.52 7.72
N ALA A 29 5.09 12.84 8.03
CA ALA A 29 5.39 11.55 7.45
C ALA A 29 4.42 10.49 7.97
N ALA A 30 4.09 10.55 9.27
CA ALA A 30 3.10 9.68 9.88
C ALA A 30 1.68 9.93 9.36
N GLU A 31 1.25 11.18 9.16
CA GLU A 31 -0.04 11.50 8.53
C GLU A 31 -0.15 10.88 7.13
N SER A 32 0.94 10.89 6.36
CA SER A 32 0.97 10.28 5.03
C SER A 32 0.86 8.75 5.10
N ALA A 33 1.50 8.13 6.09
CA ALA A 33 1.41 6.70 6.34
C ALA A 33 0.03 6.27 6.87
N ASP A 34 -0.57 7.06 7.76
CA ASP A 34 -1.92 6.86 8.27
C ASP A 34 -2.94 6.86 7.12
N GLU A 35 -2.76 7.73 6.11
CA GLU A 35 -3.62 7.73 4.93
C GLU A 35 -3.44 6.46 4.08
N ILE A 36 -2.20 5.98 3.87
CA ILE A 36 -1.96 4.69 3.19
C ILE A 36 -2.67 3.54 3.94
N ALA A 37 -2.50 3.46 5.27
CA ALA A 37 -3.13 2.42 6.08
C ALA A 37 -4.67 2.46 6.01
N LYS A 38 -5.26 3.67 5.92
CA LYS A 38 -6.70 3.88 5.76
C LYS A 38 -7.21 3.49 4.37
N LEU A 39 -6.41 3.69 3.33
CA LEU A 39 -6.79 3.41 1.95
C LEU A 39 -6.54 1.96 1.54
N ALA A 40 -5.49 1.32 2.04
CA ALA A 40 -5.12 -0.06 1.75
C ALA A 40 -6.32 -1.04 1.75
N PRO A 41 -7.15 -1.14 2.81
CA PRO A 41 -8.29 -2.08 2.82
C PRO A 41 -9.38 -1.75 1.79
N LYS A 42 -9.44 -0.50 1.27
CA LYS A 42 -10.41 -0.14 0.22
C LYS A 42 -10.04 -0.76 -1.12
N VAL A 43 -8.76 -1.04 -1.36
CA VAL A 43 -8.28 -1.72 -2.58
C VAL A 43 -8.96 -3.09 -2.74
N LEU A 44 -9.11 -3.84 -1.65
CA LEU A 44 -9.81 -5.14 -1.64
C LEU A 44 -11.29 -5.05 -2.00
N ARG A 45 -11.93 -3.91 -1.75
CA ARG A 45 -13.36 -3.73 -2.01
C ARG A 45 -13.66 -3.73 -3.50
N TYR A 46 -12.77 -3.18 -4.32
CA TYR A 46 -12.98 -3.04 -5.76
C TYR A 46 -12.42 -4.21 -6.57
N ASP A 47 -11.45 -4.97 -6.03
CA ASP A 47 -10.97 -6.23 -6.63
C ASP A 47 -12.12 -7.26 -6.80
N GLY A 48 -13.08 -7.27 -5.88
CA GLY A 48 -14.28 -8.10 -6.00
C GLY A 48 -15.19 -7.77 -7.18
N GLU A 49 -15.18 -6.53 -7.68
CA GLU A 49 -16.02 -6.05 -8.79
C GLU A 49 -15.32 -6.14 -10.15
N VAL A 50 -13.99 -5.92 -10.22
CA VAL A 50 -13.20 -6.01 -11.47
C VAL A 50 -13.06 -7.45 -11.95
N LEU A 51 -13.11 -8.43 -11.03
CA LEU A 51 -12.86 -9.84 -11.34
C LEU A 51 -14.12 -10.63 -11.77
N GLU A 52 -15.31 -10.03 -11.89
CA GLU A 52 -16.51 -10.76 -12.34
C GLU A 52 -16.52 -11.11 -13.85
N GLY A 53 -15.58 -10.57 -14.64
CA GLY A 53 -15.55 -10.73 -16.10
C GLY A 53 -14.94 -12.01 -16.69
N ASP A 54 -13.99 -12.70 -16.02
CA ASP A 54 -13.24 -13.80 -16.68
C ASP A 54 -12.75 -14.90 -15.70
N ASP A 55 -13.00 -16.17 -16.00
CA ASP A 55 -12.43 -17.39 -15.41
C ASP A 55 -12.35 -17.55 -13.85
N LYS A 56 -13.46 -18.04 -13.27
CA LYS A 56 -13.75 -18.18 -11.82
C LYS A 56 -12.95 -19.24 -11.03
N GLY A 57 -11.81 -19.72 -11.53
CA GLY A 57 -11.00 -20.77 -10.86
C GLY A 57 -9.68 -20.30 -10.24
N LYS A 58 -8.97 -19.37 -10.89
CA LYS A 58 -7.66 -18.83 -10.43
C LYS A 58 -7.83 -17.79 -9.31
N LYS A 59 -8.82 -16.92 -9.48
CA LYS A 59 -9.14 -15.73 -8.67
C LYS A 59 -9.31 -16.00 -7.16
N ALA A 60 -9.81 -17.16 -6.75
CA ALA A 60 -10.04 -17.45 -5.33
C ALA A 60 -8.75 -17.75 -4.51
N ARG A 61 -7.68 -18.25 -5.16
CA ARG A 61 -6.35 -18.41 -4.53
C ARG A 61 -5.59 -17.09 -4.55
N ASP A 62 -5.72 -16.36 -5.64
CA ASP A 62 -5.12 -15.04 -5.86
C ASP A 62 -5.69 -13.99 -4.88
N GLN A 63 -6.98 -14.01 -4.56
CA GLN A 63 -7.58 -13.16 -3.53
C GLN A 63 -6.97 -13.33 -2.13
N LYS A 64 -6.52 -14.55 -1.76
CA LYS A 64 -5.88 -14.76 -0.45
C LYS A 64 -4.51 -14.09 -0.39
N ASP A 65 -3.74 -14.13 -1.46
CA ASP A 65 -2.44 -13.47 -1.51
C ASP A 65 -2.60 -11.96 -1.69
N TYR A 66 -3.59 -11.53 -2.47
CA TYR A 66 -3.94 -10.12 -2.61
C TYR A 66 -4.33 -9.49 -1.27
N LYS A 67 -5.18 -10.20 -0.49
CA LYS A 67 -5.52 -9.80 0.88
C LYS A 67 -4.31 -9.72 1.79
N LYS A 68 -3.37 -10.67 1.70
CA LYS A 68 -2.12 -10.61 2.48
C LYS A 68 -1.27 -9.40 2.10
N PHE A 69 -1.15 -9.06 0.82
CA PHE A 69 -0.39 -7.87 0.40
C PHE A 69 -1.02 -6.59 0.94
N VAL A 70 -2.34 -6.48 0.89
CA VAL A 70 -3.05 -5.33 1.46
C VAL A 70 -2.91 -5.27 2.99
N GLU A 71 -2.98 -6.41 3.68
CA GLU A 71 -2.77 -6.48 5.13
C GLU A 71 -1.31 -6.09 5.49
N ALA A 72 -0.32 -6.60 4.75
CA ALA A 72 1.09 -6.26 4.94
C ALA A 72 1.35 -4.77 4.69
N LEU A 73 0.81 -4.20 3.61
CA LEU A 73 0.90 -2.77 3.29
C LEU A 73 0.32 -1.93 4.44
N LYS A 74 -0.86 -2.32 4.94
CA LYS A 74 -1.53 -1.62 6.04
C LYS A 74 -0.69 -1.67 7.32
N GLU A 75 -0.25 -2.86 7.73
CA GLU A 75 0.55 -3.04 8.95
C GLU A 75 1.88 -2.26 8.88
N ALA A 76 2.56 -2.32 7.73
CA ALA A 76 3.81 -1.59 7.52
C ALA A 76 3.59 -0.06 7.58
N ALA A 77 2.48 0.45 7.04
CA ALA A 77 2.12 1.86 7.13
C ALA A 77 1.78 2.30 8.57
N GLU A 78 1.05 1.47 9.33
CA GLU A 78 0.77 1.72 10.76
C GLU A 78 2.06 1.73 11.60
N ASP A 79 2.97 0.79 11.36
CA ASP A 79 4.25 0.75 12.06
C ASP A 79 5.15 1.93 11.67
N TYR A 80 5.20 2.31 10.39
CA TYR A 80 5.88 3.53 9.96
C TYR A 80 5.36 4.74 10.73
N SER A 81 4.04 4.94 10.77
CA SER A 81 3.39 6.04 11.49
C SER A 81 3.79 6.06 12.97
N LYS A 82 3.75 4.90 13.63
CA LYS A 82 4.13 4.72 15.03
C LYS A 82 5.58 5.10 15.30
N TYR A 83 6.51 4.68 14.44
CA TYR A 83 7.94 4.93 14.63
C TYR A 83 8.34 6.35 14.23
N ALA A 84 7.78 6.89 13.15
CA ALA A 84 8.02 8.26 12.71
C ALA A 84 7.57 9.31 13.74
N LYS A 85 6.38 9.13 14.37
CA LYS A 85 5.90 9.98 15.48
C LYS A 85 6.84 9.98 16.70
N LYS A 86 7.57 8.89 16.91
CA LYS A 86 8.54 8.75 18.00
C LYS A 86 9.95 9.21 17.61
N GLY A 87 10.18 9.57 16.35
CA GLY A 87 11.50 9.87 15.81
C GLY A 87 12.45 8.67 15.73
N ASP A 88 11.93 7.44 15.82
CA ASP A 88 12.69 6.19 15.67
C ASP A 88 12.87 5.88 14.18
N TRP A 89 13.74 6.65 13.53
CA TRP A 89 13.91 6.61 12.08
C TRP A 89 14.50 5.30 11.56
N GLU A 90 15.27 4.57 12.37
CA GLU A 90 15.77 3.25 11.96
C GLU A 90 14.61 2.26 11.78
N LYS A 91 13.68 2.24 12.74
CA LYS A 91 12.48 1.40 12.62
C LYS A 91 11.49 1.94 11.59
N ALA A 92 11.37 3.26 11.46
CA ALA A 92 10.55 3.86 10.42
C ALA A 92 11.06 3.51 9.02
N ASP A 93 12.37 3.53 8.78
CA ASP A 93 12.94 3.16 7.49
C ASP A 93 12.72 1.67 7.17
N LYS A 94 12.86 0.77 8.15
CA LYS A 94 12.49 -0.66 7.98
C LYS A 94 11.02 -0.84 7.60
N ALA A 95 10.11 -0.12 8.26
CA ALA A 95 8.70 -0.16 7.93
C ALA A 95 8.42 0.45 6.53
N LYS A 96 9.16 1.50 6.15
CA LYS A 96 9.06 2.11 4.81
C LYS A 96 9.50 1.13 3.72
N ASP A 97 10.54 0.34 3.96
CA ASP A 97 10.99 -0.68 3.01
C ASP A 97 9.95 -1.79 2.88
N ALA A 98 9.31 -2.21 3.98
CA ALA A 98 8.19 -3.16 3.95
C ALA A 98 6.96 -2.64 3.18
N ILE A 99 6.66 -1.34 3.25
CA ILE A 99 5.64 -0.72 2.38
C ILE A 99 6.02 -0.88 0.91
N ASN A 100 7.28 -0.59 0.56
CA ASN A 100 7.76 -0.65 -0.81
C ASN A 100 7.76 -2.09 -1.37
N GLU A 101 8.16 -3.06 -0.56
CA GLU A 101 8.11 -4.49 -0.88
C GLU A 101 6.67 -4.95 -1.12
N SER A 102 5.73 -4.57 -0.25
CA SER A 102 4.31 -4.92 -0.41
C SER A 102 3.70 -4.37 -1.70
N CYS A 103 4.10 -3.15 -2.11
CA CYS A 103 3.69 -2.60 -3.40
C CYS A 103 4.30 -3.39 -4.57
N GLY A 104 5.62 -3.66 -4.53
CA GLY A 104 6.33 -4.39 -5.58
C GLY A 104 5.78 -5.80 -5.80
N ASP A 105 5.68 -6.60 -4.74
CA ASP A 105 5.18 -7.98 -4.82
C ASP A 105 3.74 -8.05 -5.38
N CYS A 106 2.91 -7.06 -5.04
CA CYS A 106 1.55 -6.97 -5.56
C CYS A 106 1.53 -6.58 -7.04
N HIS A 107 2.35 -5.59 -7.44
CA HIS A 107 2.43 -5.13 -8.82
C HIS A 107 3.01 -6.23 -9.73
N ASP A 108 4.11 -6.87 -9.34
CA ASP A 108 4.74 -7.97 -10.09
C ASP A 108 3.77 -9.14 -10.35
N LYS A 109 2.79 -9.35 -9.46
CA LYS A 109 1.83 -10.44 -9.58
C LYS A 109 0.53 -10.07 -10.30
N TYR A 110 0.10 -8.81 -10.22
CA TYR A 110 -1.25 -8.40 -10.61
C TYR A 110 -1.32 -7.19 -11.56
N GLU A 111 -0.25 -6.41 -11.71
CA GLU A 111 -0.16 -5.36 -12.72
C GLU A 111 0.29 -6.02 -14.03
N PRO A 112 -0.50 -5.97 -15.11
CA PRO A 112 -0.05 -6.49 -16.40
C PRO A 112 1.18 -5.69 -16.84
N GLU A 113 2.26 -6.38 -17.23
CA GLU A 113 3.39 -5.72 -17.90
C GLU A 113 2.83 -4.98 -19.13
N ASP A 114 3.02 -3.66 -19.19
CA ASP A 114 2.75 -2.90 -20.42
C ASP A 114 3.59 -3.53 -21.54
N GLU A 115 2.92 -4.13 -22.54
CA GLU A 115 3.58 -4.54 -23.79
C GLU A 115 4.01 -3.25 -24.52
N ASP A 116 5.29 -2.91 -24.42
CA ASP A 116 5.96 -1.85 -25.22
C ASP A 116 5.74 -2.01 -26.75
#